data_AF-A0A2E1ZJJ9-F1
#
_entry.id   AF-A0A2E1ZJJ9-F1
#
_cell.length_a   1.000
_cell.length_b   1.000
_cell.length_c   1.000
_cell.angle_alpha   90.00
_cell.angle_beta   90.00
_cell.angle_gamma   90.00
#
_symmetry.space_group_name_H-M   'P 1'
#
loop_
_entity.id
_entity.type
_entity.pdbx_description
1 polymer ?
#
loop_
_entity_poly.entity_id
_entity_poly.type
_entity_poly.pdbx_seq_one_letter_code
_entity_poly.pdbx_strand_id
1 'polypeptide(L)' 'MEASLVYLAGALLIGLGGLSAAVGVGILGGKLMEGCARQPELGPSLQGRFFVVTSASCEYSKLRYC' A
#
# COMPACT_ATOMS: atom_id res chain seq x y z
N MET A 1 -10.56 31.64 13.21
CA MET A 1 -11.28 30.75 12.27
C MET A 1 -10.34 30.25 11.16
N GLU A 2 -9.07 29.96 11.48
CA GLU A 2 -8.04 29.57 10.49
C GLU A 2 -7.77 28.05 10.52
N ALA A 3 -7.80 27.44 11.70
CA ALA A 3 -7.40 26.03 11.88
C ALA A 3 -8.36 25.03 11.20
N SER A 4 -9.66 25.37 11.11
CA SER A 4 -10.69 24.50 10.50
C SER A 4 -10.39 24.17 9.03
N LEU A 5 -9.87 25.12 8.26
CA LEU A 5 -9.50 24.88 6.86
C LEU A 5 -8.24 23.99 6.76
N VAL A 6 -7.28 24.18 7.66
CA VAL A 6 -6.05 23.38 7.72
C VAL A 6 -6.36 21.93 8.07
N TYR A 7 -7.28 21.68 9.01
CA TYR A 7 -7.71 20.33 9.35
C TYR A 7 -8.45 19.64 8.19
N LEU A 8 -9.29 20.37 7.46
CA LEU A 8 -10.00 19.84 6.30
C LEU A 8 -9.02 19.48 5.16
N ALA A 9 -8.04 20.36 4.89
CA ALA A 9 -6.99 20.12 3.90
C ALA A 9 -6.09 18.93 4.29
N GLY A 10 -5.70 18.82 5.56
CA GLY A 10 -4.93 17.69 6.08
C GLY A 10 -5.68 16.36 5.96
N ALA A 11 -6.97 16.34 6.29
CA ALA A 11 -7.80 15.15 6.17
C ALA A 11 -7.94 14.67 4.71
N LEU A 12 -8.10 15.61 3.77
CA LEU A 12 -8.17 15.30 2.34
C LEU A 12 -6.84 14.78 1.77
N LEU A 13 -5.72 15.39 2.15
CA LEU A 13 -4.38 14.94 1.72
C LEU A 13 -4.07 13.53 2.20
N ILE A 14 -4.36 13.22 3.47
CA ILE A 14 -4.12 11.89 4.04
C ILE A 14 -5.09 10.86 3.44
N GLY A 15 -6.36 11.22 3.27
CA GLY A 15 -7.39 10.33 2.71
C GLY A 15 -7.10 9.94 1.26
N LEU A 16 -6.83 10.92 0.39
CA LEU A 16 -6.53 10.65 -1.03
C LEU A 16 -5.17 9.98 -1.22
N GLY A 17 -4.18 10.33 -0.38
CA GLY A 17 -2.86 9.69 -0.38
C GLY A 17 -2.92 8.20 0.00
N GLY A 18 -3.66 7.87 1.06
CA GLY A 18 -3.82 6.50 1.54
C GLY A 18 -4.56 5.58 0.56
N LEU A 19 -5.54 6.11 -0.20
CA LEU A 19 -6.27 5.35 -1.21
C LEU A 19 -5.35 4.82 -2.32
N SER A 20 -4.34 5.60 -2.73
CA SER A 20 -3.40 5.18 -3.78
C SER A 20 -2.56 3.95 -3.38
N ALA A 21 -2.15 3.89 -2.10
CA ALA A 21 -1.39 2.77 -1.56
C ALA A 21 -2.25 1.50 -1.47
N ALA A 22 -3.51 1.63 -1.03
CA ALA A 22 -4.45 0.51 -0.94
C ALA A 22 -4.71 -0.15 -2.31
N VAL A 23 -4.87 0.65 -3.36
CA VAL A 23 -5.07 0.14 -4.73
C VAL A 23 -3.83 -0.60 -5.25
N GLY A 24 -2.63 -0.06 -5.02
CA GLY A 24 -1.38 -0.71 -5.45
C GLY A 24 -1.17 -2.08 -4.81
N VAL A 25 -1.39 -2.19 -3.49
CA VAL A 25 -1.25 -3.45 -2.74
C VAL A 25 -2.34 -4.46 -3.14
N GLY A 26 -3.57 -3.99 -3.41
CA GLY A 26 -4.66 -4.85 -3.88
C GLY A 26 -4.35 -5.55 -5.21
N ILE A 27 -3.80 -4.82 -6.18
CA ILE A 27 -3.42 -5.38 -7.50
C ILE A 27 -2.29 -6.39 -7.36
N LEU A 28 -1.26 -6.06 -6.55
CA LEU A 28 -0.16 -6.98 -6.26
C LEU A 28 -0.66 -8.25 -5.57
N GLY A 29 -1.66 -8.15 -4.68
CA GLY A 29 -2.24 -9.28 -3.95
C GLY A 29 -2.99 -10.25 -4.88
N GLY A 30 -3.72 -9.74 -5.87
CA GLY A 30 -4.35 -10.56 -6.90
C GLY A 30 -3.33 -11.37 -7.70
N LYS A 31 -2.24 -10.73 -8.13
CA LYS A 31 -1.13 -11.39 -8.85
C LYS A 31 -0.39 -12.42 -8.00
N LEU A 32 -0.32 -12.21 -6.69
CA LEU A 32 0.27 -13.16 -5.74
C LEU A 32 -0.59 -14.43 -5.67
N MET A 33 -1.92 -14.30 -5.60
CA MET A 33 -2.82 -15.46 -5.60
C MET A 33 -2.76 -16.23 -6.92
N GLU A 34 -2.70 -15.53 -8.06
CA GLU A 34 -2.49 -16.18 -9.37
C GLU A 34 -1.14 -16.92 -9.43
N GLY A 35 -0.08 -16.34 -8.84
CA GLY A 35 1.24 -16.98 -8.74
C GLY A 35 1.28 -18.19 -7.81
N CYS A 36 0.62 -18.10 -6.65
CA CYS A 36 0.45 -19.21 -5.70
C CYS A 36 -0.35 -20.37 -6.29
N ALA A 37 -1.35 -20.09 -7.14
CA ALA A 37 -2.13 -21.13 -7.81
C ALA A 37 -1.33 -21.87 -8.91
N ARG A 38 -0.36 -21.19 -9.54
CA ARG A 38 0.44 -21.74 -10.66
C ARG A 38 1.66 -22.51 -10.21
N GLN A 39 2.30 -22.11 -9.11
CA GLN A 39 3.47 -22.79 -8.55
C GLN A 39 3.42 -22.77 -7.01
N PRO A 40 2.78 -23.79 -6.38
CA PRO A 40 2.67 -23.84 -4.92
C PRO A 40 4.02 -24.07 -4.23
N GLU A 41 5.01 -24.64 -4.93
CA GLU A 41 6.36 -24.88 -4.42
C GLU A 41 7.19 -23.60 -4.21
N LEU A 42 6.88 -22.52 -4.93
CA LEU A 42 7.49 -21.20 -4.78
C LEU A 42 6.70 -20.28 -3.84
N GLY A 43 5.59 -20.77 -3.26
CA GLY A 43 4.70 -20.06 -2.33
C GLY A 43 5.40 -19.23 -1.24
N PRO A 44 6.35 -19.78 -0.45
CA PRO A 44 7.03 -19.02 0.59
C PRO A 44 7.93 -17.91 0.02
N SER A 45 8.48 -18.07 -1.19
CA SER A 45 9.28 -17.03 -1.85
C SER A 45 8.42 -15.90 -2.42
N LEU A 46 7.24 -16.22 -2.96
CA LEU A 46 6.30 -15.24 -3.52
C LEU A 46 5.59 -14.44 -2.42
N GLN A 47 5.20 -15.09 -1.32
CA GLN A 47 4.69 -14.40 -0.13
C GLN A 47 5.76 -13.52 0.52
N GLY A 48 7.01 -13.99 0.60
CA GLY A 48 8.13 -13.18 1.09
C GLY A 48 8.39 -11.94 0.24
N ARG A 49 8.42 -12.08 -1.09
CA ARG A 49 8.60 -10.96 -2.03
C ARG A 49 7.44 -9.96 -1.98
N PHE A 50 6.20 -10.44 -1.83
CA PHE A 50 5.04 -9.58 -1.65
C PHE A 50 5.07 -8.82 -0.33
N PHE A 51 5.49 -9.47 0.77
CA PHE A 51 5.61 -8.80 2.06
C PHE A 51 6.66 -7.69 2.03
N VAL A 52 7.82 -7.93 1.41
CA VAL A 52 8.89 -6.92 1.27
C VAL A 52 8.47 -5.75 0.37
N VAL A 53 7.84 -6.03 -0.78
CA VAL A 53 7.34 -4.97 -1.68
C VAL A 53 6.25 -4.14 -1.00
N THR A 54 5.31 -4.80 -0.32
CA THR A 54 4.19 -4.14 0.34
C THR A 54 4.67 -3.30 1.53
N SER A 55 5.60 -3.81 2.34
CA SER A 55 6.15 -3.09 3.48
C SER A 55 7.02 -1.90 3.06
N ALA A 56 7.88 -2.06 2.04
CA ALA A 56 8.69 -0.97 1.50
C ALA A 56 7.83 0.16 0.89
N SER A 57 6.71 -0.19 0.25
CA SER A 57 5.79 0.79 -0.35
C SER A 57 5.07 1.63 0.72
N CYS A 58 4.71 1.02 1.84
CA CYS A 58 4.05 1.71 2.96
C CYS A 58 5.03 2.64 3.71
N GLU A 59 6.30 2.24 3.82
CA GLU A 59 7.37 3.06 4.40
C GLU A 59 7.65 4.33 3.57
N TYR A 60 7.65 4.22 2.24
CA TYR A 60 7.79 5.37 1.33
C TYR A 60 6.64 6.38 1.47
N SER A 61 5.44 5.89 1.79
CA SER A 61 4.28 6.72 2.10
C SER A 61 4.53 7.50 3.40
N LYS A 62 5.00 6.84 4.45
CA LYS A 62 5.34 7.50 5.73
C LYS A 62 6.38 8.62 5.59
N LEU A 63 7.36 8.47 4.69
CA LEU A 63 8.39 9.50 4.44
C LEU A 63 7.88 10.72 3.64
N ARG A 64 6.72 10.64 2.98
CA ARG A 64 6.18 11.69 2.12
C ARG A 64 4.88 12.33 2.65
N TYR A 65 4.25 11.71 3.64
CA TYR A 65 3.04 12.22 4.32
C TYR A 65 3.29 12.65 5.79
N CYS A 66 4.55 12.63 6.26
CA CYS A 66 5.02 13.44 7.40
C CYS A 66 5.50 14.79 6.87
#